data_AF-A0ABD3SB14-F1
#
_entry.id   AF-A0ABD3SB14-F1
#
_cell.length_a   1.000
_cell.length_b   1.000
_cell.length_c   1.000
_cell.angle_alpha   90.00
_cell.angle_beta   90.00
_cell.angle_gamma   90.00
#
_symmetry.space_group_name_H-M   'P 1'
#
loop_
_entity.id
_entity.type
_entity.pdbx_description
1 polymer ?
#
loop_
_entity_poly.entity_id
_entity_poly.type
_entity_poly.pdbx_seq_one_letter_code
_entity_poly.pdbx_strand_id
1 'polypeptide(L)'
;IHSRAVNGRYHSSMRRSLQSVALYEANRCLLNRYTKLRPFQRKWALLATAVDLLKTLDFLNDYQRQEIMFRTNSSKEPLAPDLAWRRMKLITREIGQTILPQAEELIKNNKDKSHDEICALLLQKQFDDSKESSKTVVQDGSLVSCHEFPKPYSPMWEYNHNNVFSVYRIYYRGTSLDPEIFPPVAPREVLVPMKKTDPPPAAVAGGSGVSAPSLPPAGLAVKVEKAKSVELTDEERRALLKEVKDHTELLREFVGVVPDDELAERKRALYAALPPVPPPNGKKQKKIAKATSADAAKTASMKDEDSDEVAV
;
A
#
# COMPACT_ATOMS: atom_id res chain seq x y z
N ILE A 1 8.79 -5.09 -22.57
CA ILE A 1 8.98 -4.00 -21.58
C ILE A 1 10.30 -3.31 -21.94
N HIS A 2 10.28 -2.02 -22.28
CA HIS A 2 11.48 -1.31 -22.75
C HIS A 2 12.46 -1.07 -21.60
N SER A 3 13.74 -1.41 -21.81
CA SER A 3 14.87 -1.12 -20.91
C SER A 3 15.04 0.37 -20.59
N ARG A 4 14.52 1.25 -21.46
CA ARG A 4 14.57 2.72 -21.30
C ARG A 4 13.92 3.21 -20.01
N ALA A 5 12.87 2.55 -19.52
CA ALA A 5 12.18 3.00 -18.30
C ALA A 5 13.02 2.79 -17.02
N VAL A 6 14.02 1.91 -17.07
CA VAL A 6 14.83 1.51 -15.90
C VAL A 6 16.33 1.68 -16.11
N ASN A 7 16.74 2.29 -17.22
CA ASN A 7 18.15 2.44 -17.62
C ASN A 7 18.98 1.15 -17.49
N GLY A 8 18.34 0.00 -17.71
CA GLY A 8 18.96 -1.33 -17.57
C GLY A 8 19.46 -1.69 -16.16
N ARG A 9 19.03 -0.98 -15.11
CA ARG A 9 19.43 -1.29 -13.72
C ARG A 9 18.19 -1.51 -12.85
N TYR A 10 18.19 -2.62 -12.13
CA TYR A 10 17.17 -2.91 -11.13
C TYR A 10 17.58 -2.39 -9.76
N HIS A 11 16.66 -1.71 -9.11
CA HIS A 11 16.75 -1.35 -7.69
C HIS A 11 15.55 -1.93 -6.93
N SER A 12 15.74 -2.36 -5.69
CA SER A 12 14.68 -3.01 -4.90
C SER A 12 13.46 -2.12 -4.66
N SER A 13 13.64 -0.80 -4.61
CA SER A 13 12.56 0.20 -4.59
C SER A 13 11.65 0.09 -5.82
N MET A 14 12.20 -0.27 -6.99
CA MET A 14 11.46 -0.37 -8.25
C MET A 14 10.59 -1.63 -8.34
N ARG A 15 10.72 -2.56 -7.38
CA ARG A 15 10.03 -3.86 -7.39
C ARG A 15 8.54 -3.73 -7.63
N ARG A 16 7.87 -2.84 -6.89
CA ARG A 16 6.42 -2.63 -6.99
C ARG A 16 6.03 -2.01 -8.32
N SER A 17 6.80 -1.05 -8.81
CA SER A 17 6.60 -0.43 -10.12
C SER A 17 6.74 -1.44 -11.27
N LEU A 18 7.77 -2.29 -11.24
CA LEU A 18 7.94 -3.36 -12.23
C LEU A 18 6.84 -4.42 -12.15
N GLN A 19 6.38 -4.76 -10.95
CA GLN A 19 5.21 -5.63 -10.77
C GLN A 19 3.97 -5.01 -11.44
N SER A 20 3.74 -3.71 -11.27
CA SER A 20 2.64 -3.00 -11.92
C SER A 20 2.73 -3.03 -13.45
N VAL A 21 3.93 -2.74 -14.00
CA VAL A 21 4.19 -2.78 -15.44
C VAL A 21 3.95 -4.19 -16.01
N ALA A 22 4.47 -5.23 -15.34
CA ALA A 22 4.29 -6.62 -15.78
C ALA A 22 2.82 -7.06 -15.75
N LEU A 23 2.07 -6.71 -14.70
CA LEU A 23 0.65 -7.04 -14.58
C LEU A 23 -0.20 -6.29 -15.61
N TYR A 24 0.10 -5.02 -15.86
CA TYR A 24 -0.61 -4.23 -16.87
C TYR A 24 -0.36 -4.77 -18.28
N GLU A 25 0.89 -5.09 -18.61
CA GLU A 25 1.24 -5.64 -19.92
C GLU A 25 0.66 -7.04 -20.14
N ALA A 26 0.70 -7.89 -19.12
CA ALA A 26 0.03 -9.19 -19.16
C ALA A 26 -1.47 -9.05 -19.46
N ASN A 27 -2.12 -8.03 -18.89
CA ASN A 27 -3.52 -7.76 -19.16
C ASN A 27 -3.76 -7.31 -20.62
N ARG A 28 -2.89 -6.46 -21.18
CA ARG A 28 -2.97 -6.08 -22.61
C ARG A 28 -2.83 -7.29 -23.52
N CYS A 29 -1.89 -8.18 -23.23
CA CYS A 29 -1.65 -9.42 -23.99
C CYS A 29 -2.86 -10.38 -24.01
N LEU A 30 -3.62 -10.42 -22.91
CA LEU A 30 -4.71 -11.38 -22.73
C LEU A 30 -6.10 -10.84 -23.03
N LEU A 31 -6.25 -9.55 -23.34
CA LEU A 31 -7.54 -8.87 -23.44
C LEU A 31 -8.51 -9.61 -24.39
N ASN A 32 -8.03 -9.99 -25.58
CA ASN A 32 -8.81 -10.71 -26.59
C ASN A 32 -9.07 -12.18 -26.22
N ARG A 33 -8.30 -12.75 -25.29
CA ARG A 33 -8.43 -14.15 -24.85
C ARG A 33 -9.39 -14.30 -23.67
N TYR A 34 -9.63 -13.26 -22.89
CA TYR A 34 -10.46 -13.36 -21.69
C TYR A 34 -11.90 -13.81 -21.97
N THR A 35 -12.45 -13.49 -23.14
CA THR A 35 -13.78 -13.94 -23.56
C THR A 35 -13.89 -15.46 -23.60
N LYS A 36 -12.78 -16.17 -23.89
CA LYS A 36 -12.70 -17.63 -23.97
C LYS A 36 -12.37 -18.30 -22.63
N LEU A 37 -12.01 -17.52 -21.61
CA LEU A 37 -11.53 -18.03 -20.31
C LEU A 37 -12.55 -17.80 -19.20
N ARG A 38 -12.72 -18.79 -18.33
CA ARG A 38 -13.51 -18.67 -17.10
C ARG A 38 -12.84 -17.69 -16.11
N PRO A 39 -13.58 -17.07 -15.17
CA PRO A 39 -13.01 -16.09 -14.25
C PRO A 39 -11.75 -16.54 -13.50
N PHE A 40 -11.71 -17.77 -12.98
CA PHE A 40 -10.51 -18.29 -12.29
C PHE A 40 -9.32 -18.47 -13.26
N GLN A 41 -9.61 -18.88 -14.51
CA GLN A 41 -8.62 -19.07 -15.55
C GLN A 41 -7.99 -17.74 -15.98
N ARG A 42 -8.78 -16.66 -16.05
CA ARG A 42 -8.28 -15.30 -16.36
C ARG A 42 -7.22 -14.86 -15.36
N LYS A 43 -7.45 -15.12 -14.07
CA LYS A 43 -6.54 -14.75 -12.97
C LYS A 43 -5.22 -15.52 -13.05
N TRP A 44 -5.30 -16.83 -13.30
CA TRP A 44 -4.14 -17.68 -13.51
C TRP A 44 -3.35 -17.29 -14.75
N ALA A 45 -4.04 -17.08 -15.88
CA ALA A 45 -3.44 -16.66 -17.14
C ALA A 45 -2.68 -15.34 -16.98
N LEU A 46 -3.29 -14.35 -16.30
CA LEU A 46 -2.68 -13.05 -16.01
C LEU A 46 -1.37 -13.23 -15.23
N LEU A 47 -1.40 -13.95 -14.11
CA LEU A 47 -0.22 -14.14 -13.26
C LEU A 47 0.90 -14.86 -14.02
N ALA A 48 0.58 -15.96 -14.70
CA ALA A 48 1.58 -16.72 -15.46
C ALA A 48 2.19 -15.89 -16.60
N THR A 49 1.38 -15.13 -17.33
CA THR A 49 1.87 -14.23 -18.39
C THR A 49 2.77 -13.14 -17.80
N ALA A 50 2.42 -12.56 -16.65
CA ALA A 50 3.26 -11.56 -15.99
C ALA A 50 4.62 -12.14 -15.56
N VAL A 51 4.63 -13.35 -14.99
CA VAL A 51 5.87 -14.07 -14.64
C VAL A 51 6.72 -14.32 -15.89
N ASP A 52 6.12 -14.72 -17.00
CA ASP A 52 6.85 -14.99 -18.23
C ASP A 52 7.39 -13.73 -18.90
N LEU A 53 6.67 -12.60 -18.81
CA LEU A 53 7.15 -11.29 -19.24
C LEU A 53 8.38 -10.84 -18.44
N LEU A 54 8.47 -11.17 -17.14
CA LEU A 54 9.66 -10.85 -16.34
C LEU A 54 10.87 -11.69 -16.74
N LYS A 55 10.68 -12.90 -17.27
CA LYS A 55 11.77 -13.76 -17.77
C LYS A 55 12.40 -13.24 -19.05
N THR A 56 11.68 -12.42 -19.82
CA THR A 56 12.25 -11.80 -21.04
C THR A 56 13.11 -10.57 -20.73
N LEU A 57 13.15 -10.14 -19.46
CA LEU A 57 14.01 -9.06 -19.00
C LEU A 57 15.39 -9.62 -18.64
N ASP A 58 16.34 -9.45 -19.54
CA ASP A 58 17.73 -9.92 -19.45
C ASP A 58 18.54 -9.23 -18.34
N PHE A 59 18.26 -7.97 -18.02
CA PHE A 59 18.91 -7.23 -16.95
C PHE A 59 18.51 -7.68 -15.54
N LEU A 60 17.50 -8.54 -15.40
CA LEU A 60 17.09 -9.13 -14.12
C LEU A 60 17.69 -10.52 -13.95
N ASN A 61 18.24 -10.80 -12.77
CA ASN A 61 18.58 -12.16 -12.39
C ASN A 61 17.35 -12.94 -11.90
N ASP A 62 17.46 -14.27 -11.79
CA ASP A 62 16.33 -15.14 -11.42
C ASP A 62 15.74 -14.82 -10.05
N TYR A 63 16.58 -14.44 -9.08
CA TYR A 63 16.12 -14.02 -7.76
C TYR A 63 15.28 -12.74 -7.83
N GLN A 64 15.74 -11.73 -8.56
CA GLN A 64 15.01 -10.47 -8.74
C GLN A 64 13.67 -10.67 -9.45
N ARG A 65 13.61 -11.57 -10.45
CA ARG A 65 12.36 -11.94 -11.13
C ARG A 65 11.35 -12.55 -10.15
N GLN A 66 11.81 -13.42 -9.25
CA GLN A 66 10.97 -13.98 -8.19
C GLN A 66 10.56 -12.91 -7.18
N GLU A 67 11.50 -12.07 -6.74
CA GLU A 67 11.29 -10.98 -5.79
C GLU A 67 10.19 -10.02 -6.24
N ILE A 68 10.21 -9.63 -7.53
CA ILE A 68 9.17 -8.78 -8.13
C ILE A 68 7.79 -9.42 -8.02
N MET A 69 7.70 -10.74 -8.01
CA MET A 69 6.44 -11.48 -7.89
C MET A 69 6.11 -11.90 -6.46
N PHE A 70 6.79 -11.36 -5.44
CA PHE A 70 6.36 -11.52 -4.07
C PHE A 70 5.19 -10.61 -3.70
N ARG A 71 4.37 -11.10 -2.76
CA ARG A 71 3.26 -10.38 -2.16
C ARG A 71 3.73 -9.16 -1.40
N THR A 72 4.70 -9.32 -0.50
CA THR A 72 5.41 -8.26 0.25
C THR A 72 6.90 -8.60 0.32
N ASN A 73 7.75 -7.64 0.73
CA ASN A 73 9.20 -7.92 0.82
C ASN A 73 9.54 -8.80 2.02
N SER A 74 8.77 -8.64 3.08
CA SER A 74 9.00 -9.31 4.35
C SER A 74 8.55 -10.77 4.30
N SER A 75 7.35 -11.05 3.78
CA SER A 75 6.82 -12.43 3.77
C SER A 75 7.48 -13.31 2.71
N LYS A 76 8.00 -12.70 1.64
CA LYS A 76 8.52 -13.39 0.45
C LYS A 76 7.55 -14.44 -0.13
N GLU A 77 6.26 -14.30 0.20
CA GLU A 77 5.22 -15.19 -0.31
C GLU A 77 4.98 -14.91 -1.79
N PRO A 78 4.79 -15.93 -2.64
CA PRO A 78 4.41 -15.73 -4.03
C PRO A 78 3.09 -14.95 -4.16
N LEU A 79 2.99 -14.09 -5.16
CA LEU A 79 1.76 -13.38 -5.46
C LEU A 79 0.66 -14.35 -5.91
N ALA A 80 -0.41 -14.46 -5.12
CA ALA A 80 -1.56 -15.28 -5.48
C ALA A 80 -2.31 -14.72 -6.71
N PRO A 81 -2.89 -15.57 -7.58
CA PRO A 81 -3.62 -15.13 -8.79
C PRO A 81 -4.75 -14.13 -8.51
N ASP A 82 -5.52 -14.34 -7.43
CA ASP A 82 -6.60 -13.43 -7.03
C ASP A 82 -6.08 -12.03 -6.64
N LEU A 83 -4.91 -11.96 -5.99
CA LEU A 83 -4.30 -10.70 -5.61
C LEU A 83 -3.68 -10.00 -6.81
N ALA A 84 -3.02 -10.74 -7.72
CA ALA A 84 -2.51 -10.22 -8.99
C ALA A 84 -3.62 -9.56 -9.81
N TRP A 85 -4.78 -10.22 -9.92
CA TRP A 85 -5.94 -9.69 -10.63
C TRP A 85 -6.48 -8.40 -10.01
N ARG A 86 -6.60 -8.36 -8.67
CA ARG A 86 -7.03 -7.15 -7.95
C ARG A 86 -6.05 -5.99 -8.14
N ARG A 87 -4.74 -6.23 -8.02
CA ARG A 87 -3.70 -5.22 -8.28
C ARG A 87 -3.77 -4.69 -9.71
N MET A 88 -3.92 -5.57 -10.70
CA MET A 88 -4.12 -5.16 -12.10
C MET A 88 -5.31 -4.21 -12.28
N LYS A 89 -6.46 -4.51 -11.64
CA LYS A 89 -7.64 -3.62 -11.71
C LYS A 89 -7.41 -2.29 -11.01
N LEU A 90 -6.72 -2.32 -9.87
CA LEU A 90 -6.36 -1.11 -9.11
C LEU A 90 -5.43 -0.21 -9.92
N ILE A 91 -4.44 -0.77 -10.64
CA ILE A 91 -3.57 -0.01 -11.55
C ILE A 91 -4.40 0.76 -12.59
N THR A 92 -5.31 0.10 -13.30
CA THR A 92 -6.15 0.77 -14.31
C THR A 92 -7.02 1.87 -13.69
N ARG A 93 -7.59 1.59 -12.51
CA ARG A 93 -8.43 2.56 -11.80
C ARG A 93 -7.63 3.78 -11.34
N GLU A 94 -6.47 3.58 -10.72
CA GLU A 94 -5.62 4.67 -10.26
C GLU A 94 -5.16 5.55 -11.42
N ILE A 95 -4.72 4.97 -12.53
CA ILE A 95 -4.39 5.76 -13.73
C ILE A 95 -5.57 6.65 -14.13
N GLY A 96 -6.76 6.07 -14.26
CA GLY A 96 -7.95 6.81 -14.69
C GLY A 96 -8.44 7.87 -13.70
N GLN A 97 -8.32 7.62 -12.39
CA GLN A 97 -8.88 8.50 -11.37
C GLN A 97 -7.90 9.56 -10.85
N THR A 98 -6.60 9.27 -10.79
CA THR A 98 -5.63 10.16 -10.16
C THR A 98 -4.66 10.75 -11.18
N ILE A 99 -4.10 9.93 -12.07
CA ILE A 99 -3.03 10.37 -12.99
C ILE A 99 -3.59 11.13 -14.20
N LEU A 100 -4.58 10.56 -14.92
CA LEU A 100 -5.09 11.15 -16.15
C LEU A 100 -5.72 12.54 -15.96
N PRO A 101 -6.53 12.82 -14.92
CA PRO A 101 -7.10 14.16 -14.73
C PRO A 101 -6.04 15.24 -14.50
N GLN A 102 -5.02 14.93 -13.70
CA GLN A 102 -3.90 15.84 -13.44
C GLN A 102 -3.03 16.03 -14.69
N ALA A 103 -2.80 14.96 -15.46
CA ALA A 103 -2.09 15.05 -16.73
C ALA A 103 -2.84 15.94 -17.73
N GLU A 104 -4.16 15.77 -17.85
CA GLU A 104 -5.00 16.57 -18.75
C GLU A 104 -4.88 18.08 -18.47
N GLU A 105 -4.92 18.46 -17.20
CA GLU A 105 -4.73 19.85 -16.75
C GLU A 105 -3.35 20.38 -17.17
N LEU A 106 -2.28 19.62 -16.92
CA LEU A 106 -0.92 20.02 -17.27
C LEU A 106 -0.71 20.13 -18.77
N ILE A 107 -1.27 19.22 -19.57
CA ILE A 107 -1.18 19.25 -21.04
C ILE A 107 -1.89 20.49 -21.60
N LYS A 108 -3.07 20.83 -21.08
CA LYS A 108 -3.80 22.04 -21.50
C LYS A 108 -2.98 23.30 -21.24
N ASN A 109 -2.25 23.35 -20.12
CA ASN A 109 -1.45 24.49 -19.71
C ASN A 109 -0.03 24.53 -20.33
N ASN A 110 0.45 23.43 -20.94
CA ASN A 110 1.81 23.30 -21.43
C ASN A 110 1.85 22.56 -22.79
N LYS A 111 1.21 23.15 -23.81
CA LYS A 111 1.01 22.50 -25.14
C LYS A 111 2.30 22.20 -25.91
N ASP A 112 3.36 22.93 -25.61
CA ASP A 112 4.68 22.87 -26.24
C ASP A 112 5.60 21.83 -25.59
N LYS A 113 5.22 21.29 -24.43
CA LYS A 113 6.05 20.33 -23.70
C LYS A 113 5.88 18.91 -24.22
N SER A 114 6.99 18.19 -24.24
CA SER A 114 7.04 16.76 -24.52
C SER A 114 6.36 15.94 -23.43
N HIS A 115 5.99 14.69 -23.75
CA HIS A 115 5.39 13.76 -22.78
C HIS A 115 6.27 13.53 -21.54
N ASP A 116 7.59 13.46 -21.71
CA ASP A 116 8.52 13.25 -20.61
C ASP A 116 8.59 14.47 -19.68
N GLU A 117 8.52 15.69 -20.25
CA GLU A 117 8.44 16.92 -19.46
C GLU A 117 7.12 17.03 -18.70
N ILE A 118 5.99 16.66 -19.32
CA ILE A 118 4.69 16.57 -18.63
C ILE A 118 4.76 15.55 -17.49
N CYS A 119 5.36 14.38 -17.72
CA CYS A 119 5.55 13.37 -16.68
C CYS A 119 6.40 13.90 -15.52
N ALA A 120 7.46 14.65 -15.80
CA ALA A 120 8.31 15.25 -14.77
C ALA A 120 7.56 16.30 -13.93
N LEU A 121 6.77 17.16 -14.59
CA LEU A 121 5.91 18.14 -13.91
C LEU A 121 4.85 17.47 -13.05
N LEU A 122 4.23 16.40 -13.55
CA LEU A 122 3.21 15.65 -12.84
C LEU A 122 3.76 15.00 -11.58
N LEU A 123 4.96 14.40 -11.66
CA LEU A 123 5.63 13.84 -10.49
C LEU A 123 6.04 14.90 -9.48
N GLN A 124 6.53 16.05 -9.94
CA GLN A 124 6.86 17.15 -9.05
C GLN A 124 5.61 17.65 -8.31
N LYS A 125 4.49 17.87 -9.01
CA LYS A 125 3.20 18.23 -8.40
C LYS A 125 2.78 17.23 -7.32
N GLN A 126 2.80 15.93 -7.64
CA GLN A 126 2.44 14.88 -6.68
C GLN A 126 3.42 14.79 -5.49
N PHE A 127 4.69 15.07 -5.71
CA PHE A 127 5.69 15.14 -4.64
C PHE A 127 5.40 16.30 -3.69
N ASP A 128 5.11 17.48 -4.24
CA ASP A 128 4.80 18.69 -3.47
C ASP A 128 3.50 18.50 -2.66
N ASP A 129 2.44 17.95 -3.28
CA ASP A 129 1.17 17.60 -2.61
C ASP A 129 1.40 16.64 -1.41
N SER A 130 2.31 15.68 -1.56
CA SER A 130 2.65 14.72 -0.49
C SER A 130 3.38 15.38 0.68
N LYS A 131 4.13 16.46 0.42
CA LYS A 131 4.87 17.23 1.43
C LYS A 131 3.97 18.20 2.16
N GLU A 132 3.07 18.87 1.46
CA GLU A 132 2.09 19.77 2.07
C GLU A 132 1.23 19.04 3.10
N SER A 133 0.79 17.83 2.78
CA SER A 133 0.07 16.95 3.71
C SER A 133 0.83 16.65 5.02
N SER A 134 2.17 16.78 5.02
CA SER A 134 3.03 16.53 6.18
C SER A 134 3.35 17.79 6.99
N LYS A 135 3.13 19.00 6.46
CA LYS A 135 3.53 20.26 7.09
C LYS A 135 2.48 20.84 8.04
N THR A 136 1.30 20.24 8.16
CA THR A 136 0.24 20.70 9.07
C THR A 136 0.49 20.26 10.52
N VAL A 137 1.55 20.78 11.14
CA VAL A 137 1.73 20.72 12.60
C VAL A 137 1.78 22.14 13.11
N VAL A 138 0.66 22.59 13.67
CA VAL A 138 0.55 23.87 14.37
C VAL A 138 1.22 23.69 15.72
N GLN A 139 2.40 24.28 15.89
CA GLN A 139 3.05 24.41 17.19
C GLN A 139 3.18 25.92 17.48
N ASP A 140 2.53 26.36 18.56
CA ASP A 140 2.63 27.71 19.14
C ASP A 140 2.22 28.92 18.28
N GLY A 141 1.23 28.77 17.40
CA GLY A 141 0.53 29.90 16.78
C GLY A 141 1.38 30.78 15.84
N SER A 142 2.65 30.42 15.62
CA SER A 142 3.53 31.12 14.69
C SER A 142 3.75 30.26 13.45
N LEU A 143 3.04 30.61 12.37
CA LEU A 143 3.21 30.00 11.06
C LEU A 143 4.52 30.52 10.44
N VAL A 144 5.66 29.95 10.83
CA VAL A 144 6.93 30.24 10.18
C VAL A 144 6.98 29.45 8.87
N SER A 145 6.48 30.07 7.80
CA SER A 145 6.67 29.58 6.43
C SER A 145 8.14 29.73 6.06
N CYS A 146 8.93 28.68 6.26
CA CYS A 146 10.26 28.58 5.66
C CYS A 146 10.04 28.46 4.15
N HIS A 147 10.18 29.58 3.41
CA HIS A 147 10.28 29.60 1.95
C HIS A 147 11.56 28.89 1.50
N GLU A 148 11.62 27.58 1.66
CA GLU A 148 12.60 26.75 0.97
C GLU A 148 12.16 26.61 -0.49
N PHE A 149 13.07 26.95 -1.41
CA PHE A 149 12.89 26.73 -2.84
C PHE A 149 12.38 25.30 -3.10
N PRO A 150 11.48 25.10 -4.08
CA PRO A 150 10.93 23.77 -4.38
C PRO A 150 12.07 22.81 -4.71
N LYS A 151 12.33 21.88 -3.79
CA LYS A 151 13.37 20.88 -3.94
C LYS A 151 12.90 19.88 -5.00
N PRO A 152 13.71 19.57 -6.03
CA PRO A 152 13.32 18.58 -7.03
C PRO A 152 13.06 17.23 -6.34
N TYR A 153 12.03 16.52 -6.78
CA TYR A 153 11.73 15.19 -6.26
C TYR A 153 12.93 14.24 -6.49
N SER A 154 13.18 13.36 -5.53
CA SER A 154 14.21 12.32 -5.71
C SER A 154 13.74 11.33 -6.78
N PRO A 155 14.58 10.91 -7.74
CA PRO A 155 14.20 9.91 -8.74
C PRO A 155 13.70 8.60 -8.12
N MET A 156 14.13 8.26 -6.90
CA MET A 156 13.68 7.07 -6.19
C MET A 156 12.32 7.25 -5.49
N TRP A 157 11.84 8.49 -5.35
CA TRP A 157 10.57 8.78 -4.71
C TRP A 157 9.40 8.19 -5.51
N GLU A 158 9.43 8.28 -6.85
CA GLU A 158 8.39 7.75 -7.73
C GLU A 158 8.19 6.24 -7.50
N TYR A 159 9.28 5.49 -7.39
CA TYR A 159 9.23 4.04 -7.21
C TYR A 159 8.78 3.61 -5.82
N ASN A 160 8.92 4.48 -4.83
CA ASN A 160 8.50 4.16 -3.46
C ASN A 160 7.04 4.56 -3.20
N HIS A 161 6.56 5.65 -3.79
CA HIS A 161 5.27 6.25 -3.43
C HIS A 161 4.24 6.22 -4.58
N ASN A 162 4.67 6.09 -5.84
CA ASN A 162 3.77 6.04 -6.99
C ASN A 162 4.13 4.92 -7.96
N ASN A 163 3.85 3.69 -7.51
CA ASN A 163 4.16 2.46 -8.25
C ASN A 163 3.41 2.32 -9.58
N VAL A 164 2.32 3.06 -9.75
CA VAL A 164 1.47 3.00 -10.94
C VAL A 164 1.94 4.00 -12.01
N PHE A 165 2.68 5.04 -11.62
CA PHE A 165 3.17 6.06 -12.54
C PHE A 165 4.01 5.51 -13.68
N SER A 166 4.83 4.48 -13.42
CA SER A 166 5.63 3.82 -14.45
C SER A 166 4.76 3.25 -15.59
N VAL A 167 3.54 2.80 -15.29
CA VAL A 167 2.60 2.32 -16.30
C VAL A 167 2.10 3.49 -17.14
N TYR A 168 1.73 4.62 -16.53
CA TYR A 168 1.34 5.81 -17.27
C TYR A 168 2.46 6.28 -18.21
N ARG A 169 3.68 6.45 -17.69
CA ARG A 169 4.85 6.91 -18.46
C ARG A 169 5.10 6.05 -19.70
N ILE A 170 4.98 4.72 -19.58
CA ILE A 170 5.29 3.77 -20.65
C ILE A 170 4.15 3.65 -21.67
N TYR A 171 2.89 3.56 -21.21
CA TYR A 171 1.77 3.13 -22.06
C TYR A 171 0.88 4.27 -22.58
N TYR A 172 1.04 5.48 -22.07
CA TYR A 172 0.18 6.62 -22.41
C TYR A 172 0.98 7.72 -23.08
N ARG A 173 0.31 8.46 -23.96
CA ARG A 173 0.75 9.77 -24.48
C ARG A 173 -0.37 10.75 -24.25
N GLY A 174 -0.11 11.73 -23.38
CA GLY A 174 -1.14 12.63 -22.93
C GLY A 174 -2.21 11.92 -22.10
N THR A 175 -3.47 11.95 -22.56
CA THR A 175 -4.63 11.33 -21.87
C THR A 175 -5.08 10.00 -22.48
N SER A 176 -4.53 9.62 -23.63
CA SER A 176 -4.86 8.36 -24.32
C SER A 176 -3.69 7.37 -24.28
N LEU A 177 -3.99 6.11 -24.58
CA LEU A 177 -2.94 5.13 -24.84
C LEU A 177 -2.07 5.60 -26.01
N ASP A 178 -0.77 5.39 -25.89
CA ASP A 178 0.19 5.75 -26.93
C ASP A 178 -0.17 5.02 -28.23
N PRO A 179 -0.50 5.73 -29.33
CA PRO A 179 -0.85 5.08 -30.60
C PRO A 179 0.34 4.36 -31.24
N GLU A 180 1.56 4.76 -30.91
CA GLU A 180 2.81 4.14 -31.41
C GLU A 180 3.28 2.99 -30.51
N ILE A 181 2.48 2.61 -29.52
CA ILE A 181 2.87 1.52 -28.64
C ILE A 181 2.94 0.20 -29.41
N PHE A 182 3.98 -0.56 -29.11
CA PHE A 182 4.13 -1.91 -29.63
C PHE A 182 2.87 -2.76 -29.35
N PRO A 183 2.53 -3.67 -30.28
CA PRO A 183 1.40 -4.57 -30.10
C PRO A 183 1.65 -5.46 -28.88
N PRO A 184 0.61 -5.78 -28.09
CA PRO A 184 0.78 -6.64 -26.93
C PRO A 184 1.02 -8.07 -27.38
N VAL A 185 2.22 -8.61 -27.11
CA VAL A 185 2.63 -9.96 -27.51
C VAL A 185 2.95 -10.78 -26.26
N ALA A 186 2.19 -11.85 -26.05
CA ALA A 186 2.47 -12.81 -24.98
C ALA A 186 3.74 -13.63 -25.33
N PRO A 187 4.70 -13.81 -24.41
CA PRO A 187 5.94 -14.55 -24.68
C PRO A 187 5.70 -16.01 -25.09
N ARG A 188 4.67 -16.63 -24.50
CA ARG A 188 4.26 -18.00 -24.80
C ARG A 188 2.77 -18.18 -24.56
N GLU A 189 2.21 -19.23 -25.13
CA GLU A 189 0.86 -19.65 -24.78
C GLU A 189 0.82 -20.20 -23.35
N VAL A 190 0.01 -19.56 -22.49
CA VAL A 190 -0.15 -20.00 -21.11
C VAL A 190 -1.15 -21.15 -21.04
N LEU A 191 -0.68 -22.28 -20.53
CA LEU A 191 -1.52 -23.42 -20.16
C LEU A 191 -2.24 -23.10 -18.84
N VAL A 192 -3.57 -23.01 -18.90
CA VAL A 192 -4.39 -22.69 -17.74
C VAL A 192 -5.11 -23.95 -17.26
N PRO A 193 -5.15 -24.23 -15.94
CA PRO A 193 -5.90 -25.36 -15.42
C PRO A 193 -7.37 -25.35 -15.86
N MET A 194 -7.88 -26.51 -16.27
CA MET A 194 -9.29 -26.66 -16.68
C MET A 194 -10.24 -26.75 -15.50
N LYS A 195 -9.75 -27.28 -14.37
CA LYS A 195 -10.46 -27.35 -13.09
C LYS A 195 -9.73 -26.47 -12.08
N LYS A 196 -10.50 -25.82 -11.21
CA LYS A 196 -9.95 -25.20 -10.00
C LYS A 196 -9.38 -26.34 -9.17
N THR A 197 -8.11 -26.25 -8.76
CA THR A 197 -7.56 -27.20 -7.80
C THR A 197 -8.39 -27.10 -6.53
N ASP A 198 -8.85 -28.24 -6.03
CA ASP A 198 -9.53 -28.27 -4.75
C ASP A 198 -8.58 -27.69 -3.70
N PRO A 199 -9.07 -26.84 -2.77
CA PRO A 199 -8.25 -26.38 -1.68
C PRO A 199 -7.67 -27.64 -1.00
N PRO A 200 -6.37 -27.65 -0.65
CA PRO A 200 -5.80 -28.78 0.07
C PRO A 200 -6.73 -29.09 1.23
N PRO A 201 -7.11 -30.38 1.44
CA PRO A 201 -8.05 -30.75 2.48
C PRO A 201 -7.55 -30.08 3.76
N ALA A 202 -8.36 -29.16 4.30
CA ALA A 202 -8.01 -28.43 5.51
C ALA A 202 -7.58 -29.50 6.51
N ALA A 203 -6.30 -29.50 6.89
CA ALA A 203 -5.74 -30.54 7.74
C ALA A 203 -6.68 -30.66 8.94
N VAL A 204 -7.37 -31.80 9.00
CA VAL A 204 -8.40 -32.07 10.00
C VAL A 204 -7.65 -32.24 11.32
N ALA A 205 -7.37 -31.12 11.97
CA ALA A 205 -6.91 -31.12 13.35
C ALA A 205 -8.07 -31.71 14.16
N GLY A 206 -7.87 -32.96 14.60
CA GLY A 206 -8.85 -33.72 15.36
C GLY A 206 -9.33 -32.93 16.58
N GLY A 207 -10.65 -32.76 16.66
CA GLY A 207 -11.34 -32.15 17.78
C GLY A 207 -12.80 -32.51 17.70
N SER A 208 -13.23 -33.37 18.64
CA SER A 208 -14.57 -33.93 18.77
C SER A 208 -15.71 -32.90 18.71
N GLY A 209 -16.84 -33.41 18.24
CA GLY A 209 -18.00 -32.64 17.80
C GLY A 209 -18.63 -31.72 18.84
N VAL A 210 -18.98 -30.53 18.37
CA VAL A 210 -20.18 -29.79 18.77
C VAL A 210 -20.71 -29.09 17.51
N SER A 211 -22.03 -29.14 17.34
CA SER A 211 -22.82 -28.71 16.20
C SER A 211 -22.46 -27.33 15.61
N ALA A 212 -22.62 -27.25 14.29
CA ALA A 212 -22.33 -26.13 13.41
C ALA A 212 -22.95 -24.78 13.82
N PRO A 213 -22.27 -23.67 13.47
CA PRO A 213 -22.92 -22.50 12.95
C PRO A 213 -22.55 -22.27 11.48
N SER A 214 -23.47 -21.59 10.79
CA SER A 214 -23.44 -21.30 9.36
C SER A 214 -22.18 -20.58 8.88
N LEU A 215 -21.87 -20.82 7.61
CA LEU A 215 -20.82 -20.17 6.81
C LEU A 215 -20.92 -18.64 6.84
N PRO A 216 -19.79 -17.91 7.02
CA PRO A 216 -19.61 -16.59 6.44
C PRO A 216 -18.82 -16.69 5.11
N PRO A 217 -19.01 -15.73 4.18
CA PRO A 217 -18.34 -15.71 2.89
C PRO A 217 -16.87 -15.29 3.00
N ALA A 218 -16.14 -15.59 1.92
CA ALA A 218 -14.71 -15.42 1.72
C ALA A 218 -14.08 -14.11 2.25
N GLY A 219 -13.12 -14.26 3.16
CA GLY A 219 -12.16 -13.23 3.53
C GLY A 219 -10.93 -13.87 4.18
N LEU A 220 -9.74 -13.45 3.77
CA LEU A 220 -8.45 -13.86 4.36
C LEU A 220 -8.39 -13.44 5.84
N ALA A 221 -9.02 -14.22 6.71
CA ALA A 221 -8.93 -14.04 8.15
C ALA A 221 -7.56 -14.55 8.61
N VAL A 222 -6.63 -13.62 8.85
CA VAL A 222 -5.44 -13.92 9.64
C VAL A 222 -5.93 -14.24 11.05
N LYS A 223 -5.96 -15.52 11.43
CA LYS A 223 -6.12 -15.92 12.83
C LYS A 223 -4.88 -15.41 13.58
N VAL A 224 -4.99 -14.23 14.16
CA VAL A 224 -3.99 -13.68 15.07
C VAL A 224 -4.18 -14.38 16.40
N GLU A 225 -3.37 -15.39 16.68
CA GLU A 225 -3.27 -15.93 18.03
C GLU A 225 -2.77 -14.83 18.96
N LYS A 226 -3.49 -14.61 20.05
CA LYS A 226 -3.16 -13.59 21.06
C LYS A 226 -1.76 -13.90 21.60
N ALA A 227 -0.79 -13.04 21.33
CA ALA A 227 0.60 -13.27 21.69
C ALA A 227 0.72 -13.45 23.22
N LYS A 228 1.05 -14.68 23.65
CA LYS A 228 1.59 -14.91 25.00
C LYS A 228 2.88 -14.09 25.12
N SER A 229 3.14 -13.55 26.30
CA SER A 229 4.32 -12.74 26.60
C SER A 229 5.61 -13.55 26.42
N VAL A 230 6.10 -13.61 25.19
CA VAL A 230 7.44 -14.10 24.86
C VAL A 230 8.35 -12.89 24.89
N GLU A 231 9.45 -12.96 25.64
CA GLU A 231 10.50 -11.96 25.63
C GLU A 231 11.15 -11.94 24.24
N LEU A 232 10.62 -11.12 23.34
CA LEU A 232 11.16 -10.88 22.00
C LEU A 232 12.41 -10.01 22.12
N THR A 233 13.42 -10.31 21.32
CA THR A 233 14.61 -9.47 21.20
C THR A 233 14.27 -8.11 20.58
N ASP A 234 15.09 -7.08 20.82
CA ASP A 234 14.87 -5.74 20.26
C ASP A 234 14.87 -5.74 18.72
N GLU A 235 15.65 -6.63 18.10
CA GLU A 235 15.70 -6.81 16.64
C GLU A 235 14.38 -7.35 16.09
N GLU A 236 13.84 -8.42 16.70
CA GLU A 236 12.55 -9.03 16.34
C GLU A 236 11.41 -8.04 16.54
N ARG A 237 11.48 -7.24 17.61
CA ARG A 237 10.49 -6.20 17.89
C ARG A 237 10.48 -5.10 16.83
N ARG A 238 11.66 -4.65 16.37
CA ARG A 238 11.76 -3.68 15.27
C ARG A 238 11.22 -4.27 13.96
N ALA A 239 11.50 -5.54 13.70
CA ALA A 239 10.97 -6.23 12.52
C ALA A 239 9.44 -6.31 12.55
N LEU A 240 8.85 -6.67 13.70
CA LEU A 240 7.40 -6.76 13.89
C LEU A 240 6.72 -5.38 13.76
N LEU A 241 7.31 -4.33 14.35
CA LEU A 241 6.79 -2.97 14.22
C LEU A 241 6.85 -2.47 12.77
N LYS A 242 7.92 -2.80 12.04
CA LYS A 242 8.03 -2.51 10.61
C LYS A 242 6.95 -3.27 9.82
N GLU A 243 6.71 -4.53 10.15
CA GLU A 243 5.66 -5.33 9.52
C GLU A 243 4.25 -4.78 9.76
N VAL A 244 3.93 -4.35 10.99
CA VAL A 244 2.63 -3.73 11.28
C VAL A 244 2.48 -2.42 10.53
N LYS A 245 3.55 -1.63 10.40
CA LYS A 245 3.55 -0.41 9.56
C LYS A 245 3.26 -0.73 8.09
N ASP A 246 3.97 -1.69 7.50
CA ASP A 246 3.79 -2.11 6.11
C ASP A 246 2.37 -2.65 5.86
N HIS A 247 1.81 -3.43 6.81
CA HIS A 247 0.44 -3.93 6.72
C HIS A 247 -0.60 -2.82 6.85
N THR A 248 -0.36 -1.83 7.72
CA THR A 248 -1.26 -0.68 7.87
C THR A 248 -1.26 0.18 6.60
N GLU A 249 -0.11 0.33 5.95
CA GLU A 249 0.03 0.98 4.64
C GLU A 249 -0.71 0.21 3.54
N LEU A 250 -0.58 -1.12 3.52
CA LEU A 250 -1.35 -1.96 2.61
C LEU A 250 -2.87 -1.83 2.83
N LEU A 251 -3.34 -1.77 4.08
CA LEU A 251 -4.76 -1.55 4.39
C LEU A 251 -5.24 -0.16 3.93
N ARG A 252 -4.35 0.83 3.86
CA ARG A 252 -4.66 2.17 3.33
C ARG A 252 -5.01 2.13 1.84
N GLU A 253 -4.39 1.24 1.07
CA GLU A 253 -4.68 1.04 -0.36
C GLU A 253 -6.10 0.47 -0.61
N PHE A 254 -6.76 -0.07 0.43
CA PHE A 254 -8.11 -0.63 0.36
C PHE A 254 -9.22 0.33 0.76
N VAL A 255 -8.90 1.58 1.13
CA VAL A 255 -9.91 2.62 1.45
C VAL A 255 -10.82 2.83 0.24
N GLY A 256 -12.14 2.73 0.44
CA GLY A 256 -13.14 2.83 -0.63
C GLY A 256 -13.30 1.56 -1.50
N VAL A 257 -12.56 0.49 -1.23
CA VAL A 257 -12.75 -0.85 -1.86
C VAL A 257 -13.43 -1.81 -0.90
N VAL A 258 -13.10 -1.70 0.38
CA VAL A 258 -13.60 -2.51 1.48
C VAL A 258 -14.35 -1.57 2.43
N PRO A 259 -15.48 -1.99 3.05
CA PRO A 259 -16.18 -1.16 4.03
C PRO A 259 -15.24 -0.68 5.14
N ASP A 260 -15.44 0.57 5.59
CA ASP A 260 -14.57 1.19 6.58
C ASP A 260 -14.56 0.44 7.92
N ASP A 261 -15.68 -0.18 8.30
CA ASP A 261 -15.80 -1.02 9.49
C ASP A 261 -14.86 -2.24 9.45
N GLU A 262 -14.76 -2.89 8.28
CA GLU A 262 -13.89 -4.06 8.09
C GLU A 262 -12.40 -3.64 8.05
N LEU A 263 -12.10 -2.45 7.52
CA LEU A 263 -10.75 -1.87 7.61
C LEU A 263 -10.37 -1.52 9.04
N ALA A 264 -11.30 -0.98 9.82
CA ALA A 264 -11.09 -0.64 11.22
C ALA A 264 -10.87 -1.90 12.07
N GLU A 265 -11.65 -2.96 11.84
CA GLU A 265 -11.49 -4.25 12.51
C GLU A 265 -10.11 -4.87 12.20
N ARG A 266 -9.69 -4.87 10.93
CA ARG A 266 -8.38 -5.39 10.52
C ARG A 266 -7.21 -4.58 11.10
N LYS A 267 -7.32 -3.25 11.15
CA LYS A 267 -6.34 -2.40 11.84
C LYS A 267 -6.28 -2.75 13.33
N ARG A 268 -7.44 -2.89 13.99
CA ARG A 268 -7.52 -3.26 15.41
C ARG A 268 -6.86 -4.61 15.68
N ALA A 269 -7.07 -5.60 14.82
CA ALA A 269 -6.46 -6.93 14.91
C ALA A 269 -4.92 -6.87 14.74
N LEU A 270 -4.41 -6.07 13.80
CA LEU A 270 -2.97 -5.85 13.62
C LEU A 270 -2.31 -5.23 14.86
N TYR A 271 -2.94 -4.21 15.45
CA TYR A 271 -2.42 -3.56 16.66
C TYR A 271 -2.54 -4.47 17.89
N ALA A 272 -3.56 -5.33 17.98
CA ALA A 272 -3.69 -6.30 19.07
C ALA A 272 -2.62 -7.41 19.03
N ALA A 273 -2.01 -7.65 17.87
CA ALA A 273 -0.90 -8.59 17.70
C ALA A 273 0.44 -8.05 18.21
N LEU A 274 0.54 -6.73 18.46
CA LEU A 274 1.79 -6.12 18.91
C LEU A 274 2.10 -6.54 20.36
N PRO A 275 3.38 -6.83 20.67
CA PRO A 275 3.80 -7.10 22.03
C PRO A 275 3.56 -5.85 22.90
N PRO A 276 3.24 -6.04 24.19
CA PRO A 276 3.00 -4.93 25.10
C PRO A 276 4.20 -3.99 25.13
N VAL A 277 3.92 -2.69 25.26
CA VAL A 277 4.97 -1.67 25.39
C VAL A 277 5.77 -1.99 26.66
N PRO A 278 7.11 -2.13 26.58
CA PRO A 278 7.92 -2.42 27.75
C PRO A 278 7.73 -1.29 28.75
N PRO A 279 7.74 -1.60 30.05
CA PRO A 279 7.65 -0.59 31.08
C PRO A 279 8.76 0.45 30.85
N PRO A 280 8.46 1.76 30.99
CA PRO A 280 9.46 2.80 30.84
C PRO A 280 10.61 2.49 31.80
N ASN A 281 11.81 2.26 31.25
CA ASN A 281 13.01 1.92 32.01
C ASN A 281 13.14 2.87 33.22
N GLY A 282 12.92 2.31 34.42
CA GLY A 282 12.80 3.02 35.69
C GLY A 282 14.11 3.57 36.23
N LYS A 283 14.85 4.32 35.42
CA LYS A 283 16.03 5.09 35.86
C LYS A 283 15.90 6.53 35.33
N LYS A 284 15.25 7.37 36.13
CA LYS A 284 15.23 8.86 36.15
C LYS A 284 13.83 9.49 36.19
N GLN A 285 12.96 9.07 37.12
CA GLN A 285 11.86 9.95 37.57
C GLN A 285 11.66 9.80 39.09
N LYS A 286 12.63 10.31 39.86
CA LYS A 286 12.47 10.56 41.30
C LYS A 286 12.88 12.01 41.56
N LYS A 287 12.16 12.98 40.97
CA LYS A 287 12.27 14.41 41.32
C LYS A 287 11.12 15.33 40.90
N ILE A 288 10.03 14.84 40.29
CA ILE A 288 8.88 15.69 39.88
C ILE A 288 7.55 15.27 40.57
N ALA A 289 7.60 14.40 41.58
CA ALA A 289 6.40 14.00 42.36
C ALA A 289 6.35 14.61 43.77
N LYS A 290 7.18 15.63 44.06
CA LYS A 290 7.19 16.34 45.36
C LYS A 290 6.85 17.83 45.25
N ALA A 291 6.42 18.30 44.07
CA ALA A 291 6.00 19.70 43.85
C ALA A 291 4.49 19.88 43.68
N THR A 292 3.71 18.80 43.54
CA THR A 292 2.25 18.88 43.33
C THR A 292 1.42 18.49 44.55
N SER A 293 2.03 18.15 45.70
CA SER A 293 1.31 17.83 46.93
C SER A 293 1.30 18.96 47.98
N ALA A 294 1.76 20.16 47.62
CA ALA A 294 1.77 21.32 48.51
C ALA A 294 0.74 22.40 48.14
N ASP A 295 0.08 22.31 46.98
CA ASP A 295 -0.86 23.34 46.49
C ASP A 295 -2.35 22.90 46.52
N ALA A 296 -2.65 21.68 46.96
CA ALA A 296 -4.03 21.17 47.04
C ALA A 296 -4.71 21.37 48.42
N ALA A 297 -4.03 22.02 49.37
CA ALA A 297 -4.53 22.24 50.73
C ALA A 297 -5.03 23.68 51.00
N LYS A 298 -5.11 24.54 49.98
CA LYS A 298 -5.46 25.97 50.15
C LYS A 298 -6.72 26.46 49.41
N THR A 299 -7.47 25.55 48.76
CA THR A 299 -8.68 25.88 47.98
C THR A 299 -9.95 25.19 48.46
N ALA A 300 -9.95 24.68 49.69
CA ALA A 300 -11.15 24.18 50.39
C ALA A 300 -11.55 25.15 51.52
N SER A 301 -11.76 26.42 51.19
CA SER A 301 -12.42 27.41 52.04
C SER A 301 -12.89 28.54 51.14
N MET A 302 -14.15 28.97 51.32
CA MET A 302 -14.90 29.95 50.53
C MET A 302 -15.61 29.37 49.30
N LYS A 303 -16.85 28.92 49.53
CA LYS A 303 -18.06 29.33 48.78
C LYS A 303 -19.27 28.55 49.32
N ASP A 304 -19.66 28.92 50.54
CA ASP A 304 -21.07 29.00 50.94
C ASP A 304 -21.43 30.49 50.93
N GLU A 305 -22.73 30.80 50.83
CA GLU A 305 -23.38 32.11 50.60
C GLU A 305 -23.67 32.37 49.10
N ASP A 306 -24.93 32.21 48.66
CA ASP A 306 -26.03 33.20 48.73
C ASP A 306 -26.19 33.74 47.28
N SER A 307 -27.34 34.01 46.67
CA SER A 307 -28.74 34.14 47.05
C SER A 307 -29.55 34.06 45.74
N ASP A 308 -30.80 33.62 45.86
CA ASP A 308 -32.03 34.21 45.32
C ASP A 308 -32.14 34.85 43.91
N GLU A 309 -33.24 34.43 43.27
CA GLU A 309 -34.30 35.29 42.70
C GLU A 309 -34.00 36.15 41.45
N VAL A 310 -34.72 35.86 40.36
CA VAL A 310 -35.84 36.69 39.83
C VAL A 310 -36.15 36.23 38.40
N ALA A 311 -37.43 35.96 38.19
CA ALA A 311 -38.07 35.74 36.90
C ALA A 311 -38.23 37.04 36.09
N VAL A 312 -38.06 36.96 34.77
CA VAL A 312 -39.03 37.40 33.74
C VAL A 312 -38.78 36.55 32.48
#